data_AF-A0A059G4L4-F1
#
_entry.id   AF-A0A059G4L4-F1
#
_cell.length_a   1.000
_cell.length_b   1.000
_cell.length_c   1.000
_cell.angle_alpha   90.00
_cell.angle_beta   90.00
_cell.angle_gamma   90.00
#
_symmetry.space_group_name_H-M   'P 1'
#
loop_
_entity.id
_entity.type
_entity.pdbx_description
1 polymer ?
#
loop_
_entity_poly.entity_id
_entity_poly.type
_entity_poly.pdbx_seq_one_letter_code
_entity_poly.pdbx_strand_id
1 'polypeptide(L)' 'MTGNVWEWVADKDIDHNRGLLKGGSFLCADNFCRRYRPAARIFQELDFSANHIGFRVVYDKE' A
#
# COMPACT_ATOMS: atom_id res chain seq x y z
N MET A 1 -2.02 -4.54 9.09
CA MET A 1 -2.39 -5.51 8.04
C MET A 1 -1.17 -5.73 7.16
N THR A 2 -0.79 -6.97 6.93
CA THR A 2 0.50 -7.35 6.31
C THR A 2 0.30 -8.47 5.29
N GLY A 3 0.86 -8.34 4.09
CA GLY A 3 0.74 -9.32 3.01
C GLY A 3 -0.60 -9.29 2.27
N ASN A 4 -0.86 -10.35 1.48
CA ASN A 4 -1.96 -10.45 0.51
C ASN A 4 -1.83 -9.43 -0.64
N VAL A 5 -2.30 -8.20 -0.46
CA VAL A 5 -2.15 -7.13 -1.45
C VAL A 5 -1.66 -5.85 -0.77
N TRP A 6 -0.91 -5.04 -1.51
CA TRP A 6 -0.61 -3.68 -1.07
C TRP A 6 -1.90 -2.89 -0.93
N GLU A 7 -1.98 -2.02 0.07
CA GLU A 7 -3.18 -1.24 0.33
C GLU A 7 -2.87 0.26 0.21
N TRP A 8 -3.65 0.95 -0.62
CA TRP A 8 -3.68 2.41 -0.67
C TRP A 8 -4.10 3.00 0.67
N VAL A 9 -3.39 4.04 1.09
CA VAL A 9 -3.67 4.79 2.30
C VAL A 9 -4.03 6.22 1.91
N ALA A 10 -5.06 6.76 2.56
CA ALA A 10 -5.38 8.18 2.47
C ALA A 10 -4.18 8.99 3.00
N ASP A 11 -3.50 9.69 2.11
CA ASP A 11 -2.40 10.59 2.42
C ASP A 11 -2.82 12.02 2.04
N LYS A 12 -2.31 13.02 2.78
CA LYS A 12 -2.59 14.43 2.51
C LYS A 12 -1.70 14.99 1.40
N ASP A 13 -0.62 14.29 1.06
CA ASP A 13 0.39 14.72 0.09
C ASP A 13 0.20 14.07 -1.29
N ILE A 14 -0.97 14.34 -1.90
CA ILE A 14 -1.36 13.83 -3.23
C ILE A 14 -0.74 14.68 -4.38
N ASP A 15 -0.01 15.75 -4.06
CA ASP A 15 0.31 16.87 -4.97
C ASP A 15 1.21 16.54 -6.18
N HIS A 16 1.58 15.27 -6.41
CA HIS A 16 2.49 14.86 -7.49
C HIS A 16 2.13 13.53 -8.16
N ASN A 17 0.84 13.21 -8.32
CA ASN A 17 0.37 11.89 -8.80
C ASN A 17 1.06 10.75 -8.04
N ARG A 18 1.11 10.85 -6.71
CA ARG A 18 1.88 9.92 -5.87
C ARG A 18 1.07 9.59 -4.62
N GLY A 19 0.72 8.31 -4.47
CA GLY A 19 0.02 7.80 -3.30
C GLY A 19 0.91 6.92 -2.43
N LEU A 20 0.47 6.73 -1.19
CA LEU A 20 1.14 5.88 -0.21
C LEU A 20 0.52 4.48 -0.19
N LEU A 21 1.37 3.46 -0.31
CA LEU A 21 1.02 2.05 -0.17
C LEU A 21 1.66 1.46 1.09
N LYS A 22 0.89 0.62 1.80
CA LYS A 22 1.30 -0.09 3.02
C LYS A 22 0.94 -1.57 2.95
N GLY A 23 1.56 -2.37 3.82
CA GLY A 23 1.19 -3.76 4.09
C GLY A 23 2.00 -4.82 3.34
N GLY A 24 2.53 -4.54 2.14
CA GLY A 24 3.14 -5.57 1.31
C GLY A 24 2.11 -6.45 0.59
N SER A 25 2.57 -7.30 -0.33
CA SER A 25 1.71 -8.23 -1.08
C SER A 25 2.19 -9.68 -0.99
N PHE A 26 1.45 -10.60 -1.63
CA PHE A 26 1.82 -12.01 -1.79
C PHE A 26 3.14 -12.24 -2.52
N LEU A 27 3.72 -11.20 -3.15
CA LEU A 27 5.04 -11.24 -3.80
C LEU A 27 6.20 -10.88 -2.85
N CYS A 28 5.92 -10.45 -1.62
CA CYS A 28 6.96 -10.09 -0.66
C CYS A 28 7.67 -11.34 -0.12
N ALA A 29 8.99 -11.30 -0.03
CA ALA A 29 9.84 -12.39 0.41
C ALA A 29 11.15 -11.89 1.04
N ASP A 30 11.77 -12.70 1.90
CA ASP A 30 12.96 -12.31 2.67
C ASP A 30 14.21 -12.04 1.84
N ASN A 31 14.28 -12.64 0.65
CA ASN A 31 15.40 -12.51 -0.27
C ASN A 31 15.30 -11.29 -1.21
N PHE A 32 14.16 -10.59 -1.24
CA PHE A 32 13.95 -9.47 -2.15
C PHE A 32 13.20 -8.31 -1.47
N CYS A 33 11.92 -8.52 -1.16
CA CYS A 33 11.04 -7.48 -0.64
C CYS A 33 10.53 -7.83 0.76
N ARG A 34 11.19 -7.28 1.79
CA ARG A 34 10.78 -7.39 3.21
C ARG A 34 9.79 -6.30 3.62
N ARG A 35 8.86 -5.93 2.74
CA ARG A 35 7.89 -4.86 3.00
C ARG A 35 6.54 -5.35 3.54
N TYR A 36 6.42 -6.63 3.86
CA TYR A 36 5.37 -7.16 4.72
C TYR A 36 5.47 -6.61 6.17
N ARG A 37 6.56 -5.92 6.55
CA ARG A 37 6.73 -5.32 7.88
C ARG A 37 5.77 -4.13 8.08
N PRO A 38 5.09 -4.00 9.24
CA PRO A 38 4.12 -2.92 9.48
C PRO A 38 4.65 -1.49 9.26
N ALA A 39 5.92 -1.24 9.58
CA ALA A 39 6.56 0.05 9.38
C ALA A 39 6.88 0.35 7.89
N ALA A 40 6.96 -0.66 7.03
CA ALA A 40 7.32 -0.49 5.63
C ALA A 40 6.27 0.34 4.87
N ARG A 41 6.74 1.16 3.94
CA ARG A 41 5.93 2.02 3.07
C ARG A 41 6.60 2.13 1.70
N ILE A 42 5.79 2.28 0.67
CA ILE A 42 6.25 2.59 -0.69
C ILE A 42 5.30 3.65 -1.26
N PHE A 43 5.83 4.48 -2.15
CA PHE A 43 5.02 5.40 -2.92
C PHE A 43 4.86 4.88 -4.34
N GLN A 44 3.70 5.11 -4.94
CA GLN A 44 3.37 4.67 -6.29
C GLN A 44 2.48 5.71 -6.97
N GLU A 45 2.53 5.79 -8.30
CA GLU A 45 1.66 6.67 -9.07
C GLU A 45 0.18 6.30 -8.91
N LEU A 46 -0.73 7.27 -8.77
CA LEU A 46 -2.14 7.00 -8.45
C LEU A 46 -2.92 6.35 -9.60
N ASP A 47 -2.46 6.57 -10.82
CA ASP A 47 -2.98 5.95 -12.04
C ASP A 47 -2.35 4.57 -12.33
N PHE A 48 -1.39 4.13 -11.52
CA PHE A 48 -0.78 2.81 -11.67
C PHE A 48 -1.65 1.71 -11.07
N SER A 49 -1.88 0.65 -11.85
CA SER A 49 -2.60 -0.53 -11.40
C SER A 49 -1.76 -1.79 -11.55
N ALA A 50 -1.87 -2.68 -10.56
CA ALA A 50 -1.27 -4.01 -10.60
C ALA A 50 -2.15 -5.00 -9.83
N ASN A 51 -2.09 -6.26 -10.20
CA ASN A 51 -2.89 -7.35 -9.60
C ASN A 51 -2.62 -7.60 -8.11
N HIS A 52 -1.60 -6.99 -7.54
CA HIS A 52 -1.21 -7.12 -6.14
C HIS A 52 -1.34 -5.80 -5.36
N ILE A 53 -2.08 -4.83 -5.90
CA ILE A 53 -2.43 -3.57 -5.26
C ILE A 53 -3.96 -3.49 -5.14
N GLY A 54 -4.44 -3.17 -3.94
CA GLY A 54 -5.85 -2.96 -3.63
C GLY A 54 -6.01 -1.85 -2.60
N PHE A 55 -7.14 -1.85 -1.89
CA PHE A 55 -7.42 -0.87 -0.85
C PHE A 55 -8.42 -1.44 0.17
N ARG A 56 -8.48 -0.80 1.34
CA ARG A 56 -9.53 -1.02 2.33
C ARG A 56 -10.14 0.33 2.71
N VAL A 57 -11.45 0.34 2.88
CA VAL A 57 -12.19 1.51 3.36
C VAL A 57 -12.22 1.55 4.88
N VAL A 58 -12.34 2.75 5.42
CA VAL A 58 -12.57 3.00 6.84
C VAL A 58 -13.74 3.97 6.94
N TYR A 59 -14.65 3.72 7.88
CA TYR A 59 -15.77 4.59 8.18
C TYR A 59 -15.59 5.17 9.57
N ASP A 60 -15.88 6.46 9.72
CA ASP A 60 -15.99 7.06 11.03
C ASP A 60 -17.15 6.43 11.78
N LYS A 61 -16.98 6.22 13.09
CA LYS A 61 -18.09 5.83 13.95
C LYS A 61 -18.89 7.09 14.28
N GLU A 62 -20.21 7.00 14.15
CA GLU A 62 -21.15 7.99 14.70
C GLU A 62 -20.92 8.17 16.22
#